data_AF-A0A968NKX4-F1
#
_entry.id   AF-A0A968NKX4-F1
#
_cell.length_a   1.000
_cell.length_b   1.000
_cell.length_c   1.000
_cell.angle_alpha   90.00
_cell.angle_beta   90.00
_cell.angle_gamma   90.00
#
_symmetry.space_group_name_H-M   'P 1'
#
loop_
_entity.id
_entity.type
_entity.pdbx_description
1 polymer ?
#
loop_
_entity_poly.entity_id
_entity_poly.type
_entity_poly.pdbx_seq_one_letter_code
_entity_poly.pdbx_strand_id
1 'polypeptide(L)' 'MDNPTLLKSTTRHIRIFAAELDTDGELLPSNQVLTLDVDPDNEFTWNEDVLQLVYR' A
#
# COMPACT_ATOMS: atom_id res chain seq x y z
N MET A 1 -8.54 24.98 6.64
CA MET A 1 -7.84 23.86 7.32
C MET A 1 -7.94 22.70 6.37
N ASP A 2 -6.84 22.38 5.69
CA ASP A 2 -6.81 21.20 4.83
C ASP A 2 -6.84 19.99 5.75
N ASN A 3 -7.96 19.26 5.74
CA ASN A 3 -8.03 17.95 6.37
C ASN A 3 -7.46 16.98 5.33
N PRO A 4 -6.24 16.44 5.49
CA PRO A 4 -5.62 15.64 4.45
C PRO A 4 -6.44 14.36 4.29
N THR A 5 -7.30 14.34 3.27
CA THR A 5 -8.02 13.14 2.88
C THR A 5 -6.96 12.17 2.36
N LEU A 6 -6.91 10.96 2.93
CA LEU A 6 -5.99 9.92 2.49
C LEU A 6 -6.26 9.59 1.01
N LEU A 7 -5.35 9.99 0.13
CA LEU A 7 -5.39 9.62 -1.28
C LEU A 7 -5.00 8.14 -1.41
N LYS A 8 -5.84 7.37 -2.11
CA LYS A 8 -5.65 5.93 -2.27
C LYS A 8 -6.24 5.42 -3.57
N SER A 9 -5.67 4.33 -4.07
CA SER A 9 -6.20 3.51 -5.16
C SER A 9 -6.30 2.08 -4.66
N THR A 10 -7.52 1.61 -4.41
CA THR A 10 -7.78 0.29 -3.83
C THR A 10 -8.49 -0.58 -4.85
N THR A 11 -7.81 -1.60 -5.33
CA THR A 11 -8.38 -2.69 -6.12
C THR A 11 -8.38 -3.98 -5.29
N ARG A 12 -8.86 -5.08 -5.85
CA ARG A 12 -8.94 -6.36 -5.14
C ARG A 12 -7.57 -6.85 -4.64
N HIS A 13 -6.56 -6.79 -5.50
CA HIS A 13 -5.24 -7.38 -5.21
C HIS A 13 -4.14 -6.36 -5.00
N ILE A 14 -4.38 -5.09 -5.31
CA ILE A 14 -3.38 -4.03 -5.18
C ILE A 14 -4.04 -2.83 -4.51
N ARG A 15 -3.47 -2.43 -3.37
CA ARG A 15 -3.84 -1.20 -2.67
C ARG A 15 -2.63 -0.29 -2.60
N ILE A 16 -2.79 0.95 -3.06
CA ILE A 16 -1.76 1.98 -3.01
C ILE A 16 -2.30 3.13 -2.18
N PHE A 17 -1.52 3.57 -1.20
CA PHE A 17 -1.84 4.68 -0.31
C PHE A 17 -0.77 5.76 -0.42
N ALA A 18 -1.17 7.02 -0.55
CA ALA A 18 -0.26 8.16 -0.37
C ALA A 18 -0.08 8.42 1.12
N ALA A 19 0.65 7.53 1.78
CA ALA A 19 0.83 7.46 3.21
C ALA A 19 2.07 6.65 3.59
N GLU A 20 2.52 6.87 4.81
CA GLU A 20 3.56 6.11 5.49
C GLU A 20 2.91 5.23 6.57
N LEU A 21 3.50 4.07 6.83
CA LEU A 21 3.14 3.23 7.98
C LEU A 21 3.86 3.73 9.22
N ASP A 22 3.12 4.00 10.28
CA ASP A 22 3.72 4.29 11.58
C ASP A 22 4.14 3.02 12.33
N THR A 23 4.67 3.20 13.55
CA THR A 23 5.15 2.09 14.38
C THR A 23 4.03 1.16 14.87
N ASP A 24 2.79 1.64 14.88
CA ASP A 24 1.60 0.91 15.33
C ASP A 24 0.88 0.24 14.14
N GLY A 25 1.34 0.48 12.91
CA GLY A 25 0.79 -0.07 11.67
C GLY A 25 -0.33 0.77 11.05
N GLU A 26 -0.52 2.01 11.51
CA GLU A 26 -1.52 2.93 10.96
C GLU A 26 -0.95 3.73 9.78
N LEU A 27 -1.83 4.08 8.84
CA LEU A 27 -1.48 4.87 7.66
C LEU A 27 -1.58 6.36 7.94
N LEU A 28 -0.44 7.05 7.93
CA LEU A 28 -0.36 8.51 8.05
C LEU A 28 -0.25 9.14 6.65
N PRO A 29 -1.22 9.98 6.20
CA PRO A 29 -1.16 10.60 4.87
C PRO A 29 0.15 11.34 4.61
N SER A 30 0.78 11.06 3.47
CA SER A 30 2.06 11.63 3.05
C SER A 30 2.01 12.01 1.58
N ASN A 31 2.59 13.18 1.25
CA ASN A 31 2.73 13.64 -0.13
C ASN A 31 4.05 13.20 -0.77
N GLN A 32 4.90 12.47 -0.03
CA GLN A 32 6.25 12.10 -0.46
C GLN A 32 6.43 10.58 -0.60
N VAL A 33 5.60 9.80 0.08
CA VAL A 33 5.71 8.34 0.13
C VAL A 33 4.42 7.69 -0.34
N LEU A 34 4.57 6.59 -1.09
CA LEU A 34 3.50 5.67 -1.41
C LEU A 34 3.76 4.34 -0.72
N THR A 35 2.74 3.83 -0.03
CA THR A 35 2.72 2.48 0.54
C THR A 35 1.93 1.56 -0.39
N LEU A 36 2.52 0.41 -0.73
CA LEU A 36 1.94 -0.63 -1.57
C LEU A 36 1.62 -1.86 -0.72
N ASP A 37 0.38 -2.31 -0.78
CA ASP A 37 -0.11 -3.55 -0.16
C ASP A 37 -0.58 -4.50 -1.28
N VAL A 38 0.08 -5.67 -1.34
CA VAL A 38 -0.07 -6.67 -2.41
C VAL A 38 -0.85 -7.86 -1.87
N ASP A 39 -1.94 -8.18 -2.54
CA ASP A 39 -2.84 -9.30 -2.27
C ASP A 39 -3.29 -9.41 -0.79
N PRO A 40 -4.00 -8.40 -0.28
CA PRO A 40 -4.37 -8.29 1.12
C PRO A 40 -5.24 -9.44 1.64
N ASP A 41 -5.98 -10.10 0.73
CA ASP A 41 -6.85 -11.22 1.06
C ASP A 41 -6.15 -12.58 0.84
N ASN A 42 -4.86 -12.58 0.47
CA ASN A 42 -4.04 -13.76 0.16
C ASN A 42 -4.73 -14.74 -0.81
N GLU A 43 -5.28 -14.24 -1.91
CA GLU A 43 -6.01 -15.06 -2.89
C GLU A 43 -5.05 -15.86 -3.79
N PHE A 44 -3.82 -15.38 -3.99
CA PHE A 44 -2.79 -16.05 -4.77
C PHE A 44 -1.67 -16.63 -3.90
N THR A 45 -0.99 -17.65 -4.43
CA THR A 45 0.27 -18.12 -3.84
C THR A 45 1.42 -17.28 -4.38
N TRP A 46 1.97 -16.42 -3.52
CA TRP A 46 3.13 -15.60 -3.84
C TRP A 46 4.42 -16.28 -3.39
N ASN A 47 5.42 -16.28 -4.27
CA ASN A 47 6.80 -16.59 -3.90
C ASN A 47 7.66 -15.32 -4.08
N GLU A 48 8.87 -15.35 -3.52
CA GLU A 48 9.75 -14.19 -3.52
C GLU A 48 10.10 -13.72 -4.94
N ASP A 49 10.36 -14.64 -5.87
CA ASP A 49 10.71 -14.31 -7.26
C ASP A 49 9.60 -13.53 -7.96
N VAL A 50 8.34 -13.92 -7.77
CA VAL A 50 7.18 -13.26 -8.37
C VAL A 50 6.91 -11.91 -7.68
N LEU A 51 7.07 -11.81 -6.36
CA LEU A 51 6.95 -10.53 -5.65
C LEU A 51 7.99 -9.51 -6.14
N GLN A 52 9.22 -9.95 -6.42
CA GLN A 52 10.25 -9.07 -6.98
C GLN A 52 9.87 -8.52 -8.36
N LEU A 53 9.02 -9.19 -9.14
CA LEU A 53 8.53 -8.63 -10.40
C LEU A 53 7.55 -7.47 -10.20
N VAL A 54 6.85 -7.43 -9.06
CA VAL A 54 5.93 -6.35 -8.70
C VAL A 54 6.67 -5.14 -8.13
N TYR A 55 7.77 -5.35 -7.41
CA TYR A 55 8.53 -4.29 -6.73
C TYR A 55 9.61 -3.61 -7.60
N ARG A 56 9.80 -4.05 -8.84
CA ARG A 56 10.83 -3.54 -9.76
C ARG A 56 10.53 -2.15 -10.33
#